data_AF-A0A9P8IKV3-F1
#
_entry.id   AF-A0A9P8IKV3-F1
#
_cell.length_a   1.000
_cell.length_b   1.000
_cell.length_c   1.000
_cell.angle_alpha   90.00
_cell.angle_beta   90.00
_cell.angle_gamma   90.00
#
_symmetry.space_group_name_H-M   'P 1'
#
loop_
_entity.id
_entity.type
_entity.pdbx_description
1 polymer ?
#
loop_
_entity_poly.entity_id
_entity_poly.type
_entity_poly.pdbx_seq_one_letter_code
_entity_poly.pdbx_strand_id
1 'polypeptide(L)'
;MNDQMLESSGQPLQGTSVLLFGLGGMGKSSITVKYIYNNYKKYEPYIFWIPCDTRQKLMAAVLVACQWLKIPLENSDADLAKAPGVWKYWLEHSDKQFIVVYDNVEEKSVLEEVWPKTYSGTIIVTSRRRDVAADLVMHEHEITAMPPLGSRHLLLDLLHPSLQEQAEKDLTVVDKICEFLDGLPLAILLTSSMIDACKSLSGILQRLEKSRKTLLEWSDEKKKNTPLSLMLVWEANIKNLSSDSLQLLHVMGLLDPDNFTEDMVSPEIVASQSLPLPADETSYLYALAGLSEYSLVRGDRSSICMHRLLQDVIIERMSPETLRESFNTAVQISLAVFPKQSDEGLLMSSFWLQCQKYRSHVESSMYESGDYIRANDLAHTGLEILKHVKCETRRLQADLWTTIGGAQLLATNSKEAYDSLKEALDLRLGAVDDGLMEPDHPQIANSYMSLGAAAVGVGNLDEAIDLGEKSIEIRSGREEEQIQMLAMSHHNVALASLCAGQLDKAEKFSKRSIELSRTRSPSMTKEQRL
;
A
#
# COMPACT_ATOMS: atom_id res chain seq x y z
N MET A 1 -34.97 -26.17 -11.92
CA MET A 1 -35.71 -25.32 -12.88
C MET A 1 -34.87 -25.29 -14.15
N ASN A 2 -35.48 -25.58 -15.31
CA ASN A 2 -34.93 -26.35 -16.43
C ASN A 2 -33.84 -25.70 -17.30
N ASP A 3 -32.92 -26.55 -17.76
CA ASP A 3 -31.78 -26.37 -18.69
C ASP A 3 -32.14 -26.32 -20.20
N GLN A 4 -33.24 -25.69 -20.62
CA GLN A 4 -33.58 -25.64 -22.06
C GLN A 4 -34.17 -24.31 -22.50
N MET A 5 -33.31 -23.39 -22.95
CA MET A 5 -33.62 -22.32 -23.94
C MET A 5 -32.33 -21.67 -24.47
N LEU A 6 -31.46 -22.40 -25.19
CA LEU A 6 -30.33 -21.81 -25.92
C LEU A 6 -30.00 -22.61 -27.19
N GLU A 7 -30.88 -22.58 -28.18
CA GLU A 7 -30.47 -22.74 -29.59
C GLU A 7 -31.32 -21.82 -30.48
N SER A 8 -30.88 -20.57 -30.63
CA SER A 8 -31.13 -19.77 -31.83
C SER A 8 -30.24 -18.51 -31.86
N SER A 9 -29.39 -18.45 -32.89
CA SER A 9 -28.95 -17.22 -33.58
C SER A 9 -28.39 -16.05 -32.75
N GLY A 10 -27.06 -15.93 -32.75
CA GLY A 10 -26.38 -14.64 -32.96
C GLY A 10 -26.65 -13.49 -31.98
N GLN A 11 -26.86 -13.77 -30.68
CA GLN A 11 -26.80 -12.71 -29.66
C GLN A 11 -25.36 -12.52 -29.18
N PRO A 12 -24.89 -11.27 -28.94
CA PRO A 12 -23.59 -11.03 -28.33
C PRO A 12 -23.58 -11.69 -26.94
N LEU A 13 -22.53 -12.45 -26.64
CA LEU A 13 -22.32 -13.05 -25.32
C LEU A 13 -22.40 -11.93 -24.27
N GLN A 14 -23.48 -11.89 -23.50
CA GLN A 14 -23.67 -10.92 -22.44
C GLN A 14 -22.95 -11.46 -21.20
N GLY A 15 -21.88 -10.80 -20.78
CA GLY A 15 -21.13 -11.16 -19.57
C GLY A 15 -21.98 -11.03 -18.31
N THR A 16 -21.47 -11.49 -17.18
CA THR A 16 -22.16 -11.40 -15.88
C THR A 16 -21.30 -10.63 -14.90
N SER A 17 -21.89 -9.75 -14.11
CA SER A 17 -21.19 -9.09 -13.00
C SER A 17 -21.94 -9.18 -11.69
N VAL A 18 -21.19 -9.35 -10.61
CA VAL A 18 -21.74 -9.49 -9.27
C VAL A 18 -20.93 -8.70 -8.25
N LEU A 19 -21.62 -7.97 -7.37
CA LEU A 19 -21.06 -7.37 -6.17
C LEU A 19 -21.34 -8.26 -4.96
N LEU A 20 -20.30 -8.73 -4.30
CA LEU A 20 -20.37 -9.32 -2.96
C LEU A 20 -20.02 -8.23 -1.95
N PHE A 21 -20.99 -7.76 -1.17
CA PHE A 21 -20.77 -6.71 -0.16
C PHE A 21 -21.13 -7.19 1.24
N GLY A 22 -20.62 -6.52 2.28
CA GLY A 22 -20.89 -6.87 3.68
C GLY A 22 -19.69 -6.59 4.59
N LEU A 23 -19.87 -6.71 5.90
CA LEU A 23 -18.82 -6.36 6.87
C LEU A 23 -17.48 -7.10 6.63
N GLY A 24 -16.38 -6.51 7.12
CA GLY A 24 -15.06 -7.14 7.03
C GLY A 24 -15.01 -8.46 7.81
N GLY A 25 -14.21 -9.42 7.34
CA GLY A 25 -14.08 -10.74 7.98
C GLY A 25 -15.22 -11.74 7.68
N MET A 26 -16.22 -11.38 6.87
CA MET A 26 -17.36 -12.24 6.49
C MET A 26 -17.03 -13.31 5.42
N GLY A 27 -15.81 -13.34 4.88
CA GLY A 27 -15.39 -14.38 3.92
C GLY A 27 -15.76 -14.11 2.45
N LYS A 28 -16.07 -12.87 2.06
CA LYS A 28 -16.36 -12.48 0.66
C LYS A 28 -15.30 -13.02 -0.33
N SER A 29 -14.03 -12.72 -0.08
CA SER A 29 -12.91 -13.18 -0.91
C SER A 29 -12.78 -14.71 -0.91
N SER A 30 -13.03 -15.38 0.24
CA SER A 30 -13.03 -16.84 0.34
C SER A 30 -14.15 -17.50 -0.47
N ILE A 31 -15.35 -16.91 -0.48
CA ILE A 31 -16.47 -17.35 -1.31
C ILE A 31 -16.10 -17.23 -2.80
N THR A 32 -15.48 -16.11 -3.19
CA THR A 32 -15.00 -15.89 -4.56
C THR A 32 -13.97 -16.94 -4.98
N VAL A 33 -12.97 -17.23 -4.13
CA VAL A 33 -11.97 -18.27 -4.39
C VAL A 33 -12.64 -19.64 -4.55
N LYS A 34 -13.60 -19.99 -3.69
CA LYS A 34 -14.33 -21.26 -3.78
C LYS A 34 -15.16 -21.36 -5.07
N TYR A 35 -15.79 -20.28 -5.49
CA TYR A 35 -16.51 -20.21 -6.75
C TYR A 35 -15.58 -20.44 -7.95
N ILE A 36 -14.44 -19.74 -7.99
CA ILE A 36 -13.44 -19.90 -9.06
C ILE A 36 -12.93 -21.34 -9.09
N TYR A 37 -12.56 -21.91 -7.95
CA TYR A 37 -12.07 -23.28 -7.86
C TYR A 37 -13.08 -24.30 -8.42
N ASN A 38 -14.35 -24.18 -8.03
CA ASN A 38 -15.41 -25.07 -8.51
C ASN A 38 -15.69 -24.91 -10.02
N ASN A 39 -15.33 -23.76 -10.62
CA ASN A 39 -15.55 -23.44 -12.02
C ASN A 39 -14.23 -23.27 -12.82
N TYR A 40 -13.11 -23.79 -12.30
CA TYR A 40 -11.77 -23.49 -12.82
C TYR A 40 -11.64 -23.76 -14.32
N LYS A 41 -12.13 -24.92 -14.78
CA LYS A 41 -12.09 -25.33 -16.19
C LYS A 41 -12.85 -24.41 -17.15
N LYS A 42 -13.82 -23.64 -16.65
CA LYS A 42 -14.59 -22.68 -17.46
C LYS A 42 -13.74 -21.45 -17.81
N TYR A 43 -12.88 -21.03 -16.89
CA TYR A 43 -12.17 -19.75 -16.96
C TYR A 43 -10.69 -19.90 -17.27
N GLU A 44 -10.08 -21.08 -17.06
CA GLU A 44 -8.67 -21.31 -17.38
C GLU A 44 -8.38 -21.04 -18.87
N PRO A 45 -7.31 -20.29 -19.21
CA PRO A 45 -6.30 -19.70 -18.34
C PRO A 45 -6.57 -18.24 -17.89
N TYR A 46 -7.72 -17.66 -18.22
CA TYR A 46 -8.03 -16.24 -18.05
C TYR A 46 -8.70 -15.92 -16.70
N ILE A 47 -7.97 -16.17 -15.61
CA ILE A 47 -8.38 -15.88 -14.24
C ILE A 47 -7.52 -14.74 -13.69
N PHE A 48 -8.14 -13.59 -13.42
CA PHE A 48 -7.44 -12.39 -12.95
C PHE A 48 -7.94 -11.98 -11.57
N TRP A 49 -7.01 -11.83 -10.63
CA TRP A 49 -7.27 -11.27 -9.30
C TRP A 49 -6.61 -9.91 -9.19
N ILE A 50 -7.42 -8.86 -9.06
CA ILE A 50 -7.00 -7.46 -9.06
C ILE A 50 -7.34 -6.87 -7.68
N PRO A 51 -6.34 -6.69 -6.79
CA PRO A 51 -6.54 -5.97 -5.54
C PRO A 51 -6.89 -4.51 -5.81
N CYS A 52 -7.94 -4.00 -5.17
CA CYS A 52 -8.52 -2.69 -5.42
C CYS A 52 -8.64 -1.83 -4.15
N ASP A 53 -7.87 -2.16 -3.12
CA ASP A 53 -7.83 -1.39 -1.89
C ASP A 53 -7.19 -0.01 -2.06
N THR A 54 -6.24 0.10 -2.98
CA THR A 54 -5.72 1.39 -3.45
C THR A 54 -5.70 1.41 -4.97
N ARG A 55 -5.75 2.62 -5.54
CA ARG A 55 -5.60 2.82 -6.98
C ARG A 55 -4.29 2.20 -7.49
N GLN A 56 -3.21 2.30 -6.74
CA GLN A 56 -1.88 1.82 -7.11
C GLN A 56 -1.81 0.29 -7.18
N LYS A 57 -2.37 -0.43 -6.20
CA LYS A 57 -2.43 -1.91 -6.26
C LYS A 57 -3.23 -2.38 -7.46
N LEU A 58 -4.33 -1.69 -7.75
CA LEU A 58 -5.13 -1.94 -8.95
C LEU A 58 -4.30 -1.72 -10.22
N MET A 59 -3.62 -0.57 -10.35
CA MET A 59 -2.74 -0.29 -11.50
C MET A 59 -1.65 -1.34 -11.65
N ALA A 60 -0.97 -1.70 -10.55
CA ALA A 60 0.10 -2.69 -10.54
C ALA A 60 -0.38 -4.07 -11.01
N ALA A 61 -1.51 -4.55 -10.48
CA ALA A 61 -2.08 -5.82 -10.88
C ALA A 61 -2.57 -5.83 -12.33
N VAL A 62 -3.16 -4.71 -12.80
CA VAL A 62 -3.57 -4.54 -14.19
C VAL A 62 -2.36 -4.56 -15.14
N LEU A 63 -1.25 -3.93 -14.78
CA LEU A 63 -0.02 -3.96 -15.57
C LEU A 63 0.51 -5.38 -15.71
N VAL A 64 0.58 -6.13 -14.61
CA VAL A 64 0.99 -7.55 -14.62
C VAL A 64 0.05 -8.38 -15.51
N ALA A 65 -1.27 -8.15 -15.43
CA ALA A 65 -2.24 -8.83 -16.28
C ALA A 65 -2.03 -8.50 -17.77
N CYS A 66 -1.79 -7.22 -18.12
CA CYS A 66 -1.50 -6.80 -19.49
C CYS A 66 -0.20 -7.43 -20.03
N GLN A 67 0.84 -7.49 -19.22
CA GLN A 67 2.11 -8.13 -19.56
C GLN A 67 1.94 -9.64 -19.80
N TRP A 68 1.19 -10.32 -18.92
CA TRP A 68 0.89 -11.75 -19.09
C TRP A 68 0.10 -12.03 -20.37
N LEU A 69 -0.85 -11.15 -20.70
CA LEU A 69 -1.60 -11.16 -21.97
C LEU A 69 -0.75 -10.78 -23.19
N LYS A 70 0.52 -10.39 -23.00
CA LYS A 70 1.45 -9.92 -24.03
C LYS A 70 0.93 -8.72 -24.81
N ILE A 71 0.19 -7.84 -24.12
CA ILE A 71 -0.24 -6.57 -24.71
C ILE A 71 0.97 -5.63 -24.72
N PRO A 72 1.34 -5.03 -25.88
CA PRO A 72 2.53 -4.18 -25.97
C PRO A 72 2.34 -2.91 -25.15
N LEU A 73 3.04 -2.82 -24.03
CA LEU A 73 3.20 -1.62 -23.21
C LEU A 73 4.71 -1.36 -23.14
N GLU A 74 5.19 -0.26 -23.72
CA GLU A 74 6.63 0.07 -23.75
C GLU A 74 7.03 0.76 -22.44
N ASN A 75 6.95 0.03 -21.30
CA ASN A 75 7.41 0.38 -19.93
C ASN A 75 7.86 1.84 -19.66
N SER A 76 7.03 2.81 -20.02
CA SER A 76 7.30 4.25 -19.92
C SER A 76 6.19 4.88 -19.10
N ASP A 77 6.48 6.00 -18.42
CA ASP A 77 5.49 6.68 -17.56
C ASP A 77 4.20 7.05 -18.34
N ALA A 78 4.35 7.36 -19.62
CA ALA A 78 3.23 7.65 -20.53
C ALA A 78 2.36 6.41 -20.83
N ASP A 79 2.91 5.20 -20.77
CA ASP A 79 2.19 3.94 -21.00
C ASP A 79 1.58 3.37 -19.72
N LEU A 80 2.18 3.61 -18.56
CA LEU A 80 1.59 3.29 -17.25
C LEU A 80 0.24 3.99 -17.06
N ALA A 81 0.12 5.25 -17.51
CA ALA A 81 -1.15 5.99 -17.51
C ALA A 81 -2.21 5.40 -18.46
N LYS A 82 -1.82 4.62 -19.47
CA LYS A 82 -2.74 4.00 -20.45
C LYS A 82 -3.21 2.61 -20.04
N ALA A 83 -2.53 1.95 -19.09
CA ALA A 83 -2.82 0.58 -18.69
C ALA A 83 -4.31 0.31 -18.37
N PRO A 84 -5.03 1.20 -17.66
CA PRO A 84 -6.46 1.00 -17.40
C PRO A 84 -7.32 1.00 -18.66
N GLY A 85 -7.01 1.90 -19.60
CA GLY A 85 -7.70 1.98 -20.89
C GLY A 85 -7.43 0.76 -21.77
N VAL A 86 -6.19 0.27 -21.78
CA VAL A 86 -5.79 -0.94 -22.52
C VAL A 86 -6.46 -2.19 -21.93
N TRP A 87 -6.49 -2.28 -20.61
CA TRP A 87 -7.18 -3.35 -19.89
C TRP A 87 -8.68 -3.38 -20.19
N LYS A 88 -9.36 -2.23 -20.10
CA LYS A 88 -10.75 -2.07 -20.51
C LYS A 88 -10.97 -2.52 -21.95
N TYR A 89 -10.13 -2.05 -22.87
CA TYR A 89 -10.23 -2.40 -24.27
C TYR A 89 -10.14 -3.92 -24.49
N TRP A 90 -9.22 -4.59 -23.80
CA TRP A 90 -9.12 -6.05 -23.85
C TRP A 90 -10.39 -6.72 -23.33
N LEU A 91 -10.90 -6.33 -22.17
CA LEU A 91 -12.14 -6.88 -21.62
C LEU A 91 -13.35 -6.69 -22.54
N GLU A 92 -13.41 -5.55 -23.23
CA GLU A 92 -14.50 -5.20 -24.15
C GLU A 92 -14.48 -5.98 -25.47
N HIS A 93 -13.29 -6.35 -25.96
CA HIS A 93 -13.11 -6.97 -27.28
C HIS A 93 -12.66 -8.44 -27.20
N SER A 94 -12.49 -8.99 -25.99
CA SER A 94 -12.09 -10.38 -25.81
C SER A 94 -13.20 -11.34 -26.20
N ASP A 95 -12.83 -12.34 -27.00
CA ASP A 95 -13.65 -13.51 -27.33
C ASP A 95 -13.49 -14.64 -26.29
N LYS A 96 -12.73 -14.40 -25.21
CA LYS A 96 -12.39 -15.40 -24.19
C LYS A 96 -13.40 -15.42 -23.05
N GLN A 97 -13.64 -16.61 -22.51
CA GLN A 97 -14.34 -16.80 -21.25
C GLN A 97 -13.38 -16.50 -20.09
N PHE A 98 -13.38 -15.25 -19.62
CA PHE A 98 -12.53 -14.81 -18.51
C PHE A 98 -13.32 -14.65 -17.21
N ILE A 99 -12.60 -14.62 -16.09
CA ILE A 99 -13.09 -14.11 -14.82
C ILE A 99 -12.13 -13.05 -14.26
N VAL A 100 -12.67 -11.91 -13.87
CA VAL A 100 -11.92 -10.84 -13.19
C VAL A 100 -12.52 -10.65 -11.80
N VAL A 101 -11.68 -10.71 -10.78
CA VAL A 101 -12.04 -10.35 -9.41
C VAL A 101 -11.42 -9.00 -9.09
N TYR A 102 -12.25 -7.99 -8.87
CA TYR A 102 -11.86 -6.72 -8.26
C TYR A 102 -12.09 -6.83 -6.75
N ASP A 103 -11.03 -7.17 -6.01
CA ASP A 103 -11.11 -7.51 -4.59
C ASP A 103 -10.87 -6.28 -3.70
N ASN A 104 -11.69 -6.11 -2.66
CA ASN A 104 -11.63 -5.01 -1.69
C ASN A 104 -11.74 -3.60 -2.30
N VAL A 105 -12.71 -3.39 -3.19
CA VAL A 105 -12.99 -2.05 -3.73
C VAL A 105 -13.51 -1.13 -2.63
N GLU A 106 -12.81 -0.03 -2.36
CA GLU A 106 -13.22 0.95 -1.32
C GLU A 106 -13.89 2.20 -1.91
N GLU A 107 -13.53 2.54 -3.15
CA GLU A 107 -14.01 3.74 -3.87
C GLU A 107 -14.49 3.39 -5.28
N LYS A 108 -15.62 3.98 -5.68
CA LYS A 108 -16.21 3.78 -7.02
C LYS A 108 -15.31 4.31 -8.14
N SER A 109 -14.67 5.47 -7.92
CA SER A 109 -13.75 6.13 -8.85
C SER A 109 -12.62 5.21 -9.31
N VAL A 110 -12.02 4.47 -8.37
CA VAL A 110 -10.92 3.53 -8.62
C VAL A 110 -11.38 2.39 -9.54
N LEU A 111 -12.58 1.85 -9.30
CA LEU A 111 -13.15 0.79 -10.13
C LEU A 111 -13.55 1.30 -11.54
N GLU A 112 -14.10 2.51 -11.62
CA GLU A 112 -14.51 3.14 -12.88
C GLU A 112 -13.33 3.33 -13.86
N GLU A 113 -12.10 3.44 -13.37
CA GLU A 113 -10.90 3.52 -14.22
C GLU A 113 -10.65 2.26 -15.05
N VAL A 114 -11.14 1.10 -14.61
CA VAL A 114 -10.90 -0.21 -15.25
C VAL A 114 -12.18 -0.95 -15.65
N TRP A 115 -13.36 -0.43 -15.31
CA TRP A 115 -14.63 -1.05 -15.62
C TRP A 115 -14.94 -1.04 -17.14
N PRO A 116 -15.18 -2.20 -17.78
CA PRO A 116 -15.52 -2.26 -19.20
C PRO A 116 -16.98 -1.88 -19.48
N LYS A 117 -17.25 -1.27 -20.64
CA LYS A 117 -18.62 -0.94 -21.09
C LYS A 117 -19.43 -2.17 -21.50
N THR A 118 -18.75 -3.12 -22.12
CA THR A 118 -19.30 -4.41 -22.57
C THR A 118 -18.29 -5.50 -22.27
N TYR A 119 -18.74 -6.72 -22.04
CA TYR A 119 -17.86 -7.86 -21.77
C TYR A 119 -18.62 -9.16 -21.95
N SER A 120 -17.89 -10.23 -22.25
CA SER A 120 -18.41 -11.59 -22.47
C SER A 120 -18.04 -12.57 -21.34
N GLY A 121 -17.24 -12.12 -20.37
CA GLY A 121 -16.78 -12.89 -19.20
C GLY A 121 -17.55 -12.61 -17.90
N THR A 122 -16.99 -13.06 -16.78
CA THR A 122 -17.52 -12.85 -15.42
C THR A 122 -16.71 -11.80 -14.67
N ILE A 123 -17.35 -10.82 -14.05
CA ILE A 123 -16.70 -9.84 -13.17
C ILE A 123 -17.26 -9.98 -11.75
N ILE A 124 -16.39 -10.21 -10.77
CA ILE A 124 -16.76 -10.26 -9.36
C ILE A 124 -16.13 -9.07 -8.66
N VAL A 125 -16.93 -8.28 -7.96
CA VAL A 125 -16.48 -7.19 -7.10
C VAL A 125 -16.68 -7.61 -5.66
N THR A 126 -15.68 -7.45 -4.80
CA THR A 126 -15.86 -7.60 -3.34
C THR A 126 -15.66 -6.25 -2.66
N SER A 127 -16.52 -5.91 -1.69
CA SER A 127 -16.39 -4.67 -0.94
C SER A 127 -17.01 -4.76 0.46
N ARG A 128 -16.63 -3.85 1.36
CA ARG A 128 -17.37 -3.59 2.61
C ARG A 128 -18.64 -2.79 2.35
N ARG A 129 -18.68 -2.06 1.25
CA ARG A 129 -19.67 -1.04 0.92
C ARG A 129 -20.53 -1.51 -0.26
N ARG A 130 -21.82 -1.21 -0.20
CA ARG A 130 -22.76 -1.51 -1.29
C ARG A 130 -22.64 -0.51 -2.44
N ASP A 131 -22.43 0.76 -2.10
CA ASP A 131 -22.50 1.91 -3.02
C ASP A 131 -21.34 2.00 -4.02
N VAL A 132 -20.23 1.28 -3.79
CA VAL A 132 -19.03 1.37 -4.64
C VAL A 132 -19.19 0.78 -6.03
N ALA A 133 -20.17 -0.12 -6.23
CA ALA A 133 -20.38 -0.79 -7.51
C ALA A 133 -21.85 -1.11 -7.85
N ALA A 134 -22.81 -0.72 -7.00
CA ALA A 134 -24.23 -1.04 -7.19
C ALA A 134 -24.76 -0.67 -8.59
N ASP A 135 -24.37 0.49 -9.13
CA ASP A 135 -24.83 0.93 -10.45
C ASP A 135 -24.01 0.34 -11.62
N LEU A 136 -22.93 -0.38 -11.32
CA LEU A 136 -22.01 -0.96 -12.31
C LEU A 136 -22.31 -2.45 -12.57
N VAL A 137 -22.72 -3.18 -11.53
CA VAL A 137 -22.91 -4.64 -11.57
C VAL A 137 -24.33 -5.04 -11.97
N MET A 138 -24.49 -6.27 -12.47
CA MET A 138 -25.82 -6.83 -12.78
C MET A 138 -26.52 -7.42 -11.56
N HIS A 139 -25.75 -7.94 -10.60
CA HIS A 139 -26.27 -8.60 -9.40
C HIS A 139 -25.55 -8.11 -8.15
N GLU A 140 -26.29 -8.01 -7.05
CA GLU A 140 -25.77 -7.65 -5.74
C GLU A 140 -26.14 -8.72 -4.72
N HIS A 141 -25.17 -9.14 -3.91
CA HIS A 141 -25.38 -10.08 -2.82
C HIS A 141 -24.70 -9.59 -1.56
N GLU A 142 -25.52 -9.36 -0.53
CA GLU A 142 -25.02 -9.10 0.82
C GLU A 142 -24.57 -10.41 1.46
N ILE A 143 -23.31 -10.44 1.90
CA ILE A 143 -22.75 -11.53 2.69
C ILE A 143 -22.94 -11.17 4.16
N THR A 144 -23.85 -11.89 4.81
CA THR A 144 -24.18 -11.76 6.22
C THR A 144 -23.37 -12.72 7.09
N ALA A 145 -23.49 -12.59 8.42
CA ALA A 145 -22.92 -13.52 9.37
C ALA A 145 -23.35 -14.97 9.10
N MET A 146 -22.48 -15.92 9.44
CA MET A 146 -22.80 -17.33 9.28
C MET A 146 -23.93 -17.74 10.24
N PRO A 147 -24.90 -18.53 9.76
CA PRO A 147 -25.93 -19.10 10.62
C PRO A 147 -25.31 -19.95 11.74
N PRO A 148 -25.97 -20.10 12.91
CA PRO A 148 -25.43 -20.83 14.06
C PRO A 148 -24.89 -22.23 13.73
N LEU A 149 -25.63 -22.98 12.90
CA LEU A 149 -25.19 -24.32 12.46
C LEU A 149 -23.92 -24.29 11.58
N GLY A 150 -23.77 -23.26 10.74
CA GLY A 150 -22.57 -23.08 9.92
C GLY A 150 -21.37 -22.67 10.76
N SER A 151 -21.58 -21.74 11.69
CA SER A 151 -20.55 -21.29 12.64
C SER A 151 -20.02 -22.43 13.50
N ARG A 152 -20.93 -23.29 14.00
CA ARG A 152 -20.57 -24.49 14.77
C ARG A 152 -19.72 -25.45 13.94
N HIS A 153 -20.17 -25.79 12.73
CA HIS A 153 -19.41 -26.70 11.86
C HIS A 153 -18.03 -26.12 11.55
N LEU A 154 -17.94 -24.83 11.20
CA LEU A 154 -16.64 -24.22 10.93
C LEU A 154 -15.73 -24.28 12.15
N LEU A 155 -16.23 -23.97 13.35
CA LEU A 155 -15.40 -24.04 14.56
C LEU A 155 -14.91 -25.47 14.79
N LEU A 156 -15.78 -26.48 14.74
CA LEU A 156 -15.42 -27.87 14.95
C LEU A 156 -14.39 -28.37 13.93
N ASP A 157 -14.58 -28.04 12.65
CA ASP A 157 -13.69 -28.44 11.55
C ASP A 157 -12.28 -27.83 11.67
N LEU A 158 -12.14 -26.71 12.39
CA LEU A 158 -10.88 -26.01 12.59
C LEU A 158 -10.13 -26.45 13.86
N LEU A 159 -10.73 -27.24 14.75
CA LEU A 159 -10.08 -27.71 15.97
C LEU A 159 -9.17 -28.90 15.71
N HIS A 160 -8.14 -29.06 16.54
CA HIS A 160 -7.37 -30.30 16.59
C HIS A 160 -8.30 -31.51 16.87
N PRO A 161 -8.11 -32.69 16.21
CA PRO A 161 -9.04 -33.83 16.31
C PRO A 161 -9.41 -34.26 17.74
N SER A 162 -8.46 -34.18 18.67
CA SER A 162 -8.70 -34.51 20.08
C SER A 162 -9.67 -33.53 20.78
N LEU A 163 -9.59 -32.24 20.43
CA LEU A 163 -10.48 -31.21 20.97
C LEU A 163 -11.83 -31.22 20.24
N GLN A 164 -11.83 -31.54 18.95
CA GLN A 164 -13.05 -31.75 18.18
C GLN A 164 -13.91 -32.85 18.81
N GLU A 165 -13.34 -34.04 19.07
CA GLU A 165 -14.07 -35.16 19.69
C GLU A 165 -14.63 -34.79 21.08
N GLN A 166 -13.90 -33.95 21.83
CA GLN A 166 -14.37 -33.44 23.12
C GLN A 166 -15.52 -32.43 22.94
N ALA A 167 -15.39 -31.52 21.98
CA ALA A 167 -16.38 -30.48 21.69
C ALA A 167 -17.69 -31.08 21.16
N GLU A 168 -17.62 -32.13 20.35
CA GLU A 168 -18.79 -32.85 19.82
C GLU A 168 -19.62 -33.52 20.93
N LYS A 169 -19.03 -33.82 22.09
CA LYS A 169 -19.74 -34.38 23.25
C LYS A 169 -20.56 -33.33 24.01
N ASP A 170 -20.17 -32.05 23.93
CA ASP A 170 -20.89 -30.93 24.55
C ASP A 170 -20.82 -29.68 23.66
N LEU A 171 -21.81 -29.57 22.77
CA LEU A 171 -21.93 -28.44 21.85
C LEU A 171 -22.30 -27.12 22.54
N THR A 172 -22.68 -27.12 23.83
CA THR A 172 -23.15 -25.90 24.49
C THR A 172 -22.07 -24.83 24.61
N VAL A 173 -20.82 -25.24 24.86
CA VAL A 173 -19.68 -24.32 24.92
C VAL A 173 -19.31 -23.82 23.51
N VAL A 174 -19.38 -24.70 22.51
CA VAL A 174 -19.14 -24.37 21.10
C VAL A 174 -20.13 -23.30 20.63
N ASP A 175 -21.41 -23.50 20.92
CA ASP A 175 -22.49 -22.58 20.56
C ASP A 175 -22.31 -21.21 21.21
N LYS A 176 -21.97 -21.18 22.51
CA LYS A 176 -21.70 -19.92 23.22
C LYS A 176 -20.51 -19.16 22.64
N ILE A 177 -19.45 -19.88 22.24
CA ILE A 177 -18.30 -19.25 21.56
C ILE A 177 -18.76 -18.69 20.21
N CYS A 178 -19.47 -19.45 19.39
CA CYS A 178 -19.96 -18.98 18.10
C CYS A 178 -20.92 -17.78 18.21
N GLU A 179 -21.81 -17.78 19.20
CA GLU A 179 -22.68 -16.63 19.53
C GLU A 179 -21.86 -15.41 19.94
N PHE A 180 -20.83 -15.59 20.78
CA PHE A 180 -19.95 -14.51 21.19
C PHE A 180 -19.20 -13.88 20.00
N LEU A 181 -18.89 -14.68 18.99
CA LEU A 181 -18.15 -14.27 17.80
C LEU A 181 -19.06 -13.74 16.68
N ASP A 182 -20.36 -13.52 16.96
CA ASP A 182 -21.37 -13.00 16.03
C ASP A 182 -21.45 -13.77 14.70
N GLY A 183 -21.07 -15.05 14.69
CA GLY A 183 -21.00 -15.86 13.47
C GLY A 183 -20.03 -15.33 12.41
N LEU A 184 -19.01 -14.55 12.80
CA LEU A 184 -17.98 -14.05 11.89
C LEU A 184 -16.95 -15.14 11.57
N PRO A 185 -16.79 -15.58 10.30
CA PRO A 185 -15.83 -16.61 9.92
C PRO A 185 -14.40 -16.31 10.37
N LEU A 186 -13.95 -15.06 10.19
CA LEU A 186 -12.61 -14.66 10.62
C LEU A 186 -12.43 -14.76 12.14
N ALA A 187 -13.42 -14.35 12.93
CA ALA A 187 -13.34 -14.39 14.38
C ALA A 187 -13.31 -15.84 14.88
N ILE A 188 -14.09 -16.73 14.25
CA ILE A 188 -14.09 -18.17 14.51
C ILE A 188 -12.71 -18.77 14.20
N LEU A 189 -12.14 -18.47 13.03
CA LEU A 189 -10.83 -18.95 12.62
C LEU A 189 -9.70 -18.47 13.55
N LEU A 190 -9.74 -17.22 13.99
CA LEU A 190 -8.75 -16.71 14.95
C LEU A 190 -8.92 -17.38 16.33
N THR A 191 -10.17 -17.60 16.75
CA THR A 191 -10.48 -18.23 18.04
C THR A 191 -10.12 -19.72 18.05
N SER A 192 -10.28 -20.44 16.94
CA SER A 192 -9.91 -21.86 16.86
C SER A 192 -8.41 -22.05 17.08
N SER A 193 -7.56 -21.20 16.50
CA SER A 193 -6.12 -21.19 16.76
C SER A 193 -5.80 -20.98 18.25
N MET A 194 -6.54 -20.08 18.92
CA MET A 194 -6.36 -19.85 20.36
C MET A 194 -6.81 -21.04 21.21
N ILE A 195 -7.89 -21.72 20.83
CA ILE A 195 -8.36 -22.94 21.49
C ILE A 195 -7.29 -24.03 21.37
N ASP A 196 -6.68 -24.16 20.19
CA ASP A 196 -5.62 -25.13 19.97
C ASP A 196 -4.35 -24.80 20.77
N ALA A 197 -4.01 -23.53 20.96
CA ALA A 197 -2.89 -23.12 21.82
C ALA A 197 -3.18 -23.38 23.30
N CYS A 198 -4.38 -23.03 23.79
CA CYS A 198 -4.76 -23.18 25.20
C CYS A 198 -5.25 -24.60 25.56
N LYS A 199 -5.48 -25.46 24.56
CA LYS A 199 -6.09 -26.79 24.66
C LYS A 199 -7.40 -26.80 25.49
N SER A 200 -8.21 -25.75 25.39
CA SER A 200 -9.42 -25.60 26.22
C SER A 200 -10.48 -24.66 25.62
N LEU A 201 -11.69 -25.20 25.36
CA LEU A 201 -12.85 -24.40 24.94
C LEU A 201 -13.41 -23.52 26.07
N SER A 202 -13.56 -24.07 27.26
CA SER A 202 -14.10 -23.30 28.40
C SER A 202 -13.13 -22.18 28.83
N GLY A 203 -11.83 -22.44 28.73
CA GLY A 203 -10.80 -21.44 29.00
C GLY A 203 -10.86 -20.26 28.02
N ILE A 204 -11.09 -20.52 26.73
CA ILE A 204 -11.19 -19.44 25.75
C ILE A 204 -12.43 -18.57 25.98
N LEU A 205 -13.57 -19.19 26.31
CA LEU A 205 -14.81 -18.46 26.54
C LEU A 205 -14.67 -17.49 27.72
N GLN A 206 -14.08 -17.95 28.83
CA GLN A 206 -13.81 -17.09 30.00
C GLN A 206 -12.87 -15.92 29.66
N ARG A 207 -11.87 -16.16 28.80
CA ARG A 207 -10.92 -15.12 28.37
C ARG A 207 -11.62 -14.07 27.51
N LEU A 208 -12.45 -14.49 26.57
CA LEU A 208 -13.26 -13.59 25.73
C LEU A 208 -14.22 -12.75 26.58
N GLU A 209 -14.92 -13.37 27.54
CA GLU A 209 -15.80 -12.67 28.48
C GLU A 209 -15.07 -11.65 29.34
N LYS A 210 -13.84 -11.96 29.77
CA LYS A 210 -13.00 -11.02 30.52
C LYS A 210 -12.60 -9.82 29.66
N SER A 211 -12.14 -10.04 28.43
CA SER A 211 -11.81 -8.96 27.48
C SER A 211 -13.00 -8.05 27.19
N ARG A 212 -14.22 -8.61 27.14
CA ARG A 212 -15.46 -7.83 26.93
C ARG A 212 -15.68 -6.75 27.96
N LYS A 213 -15.40 -7.03 29.23
CA LYS A 213 -15.53 -6.03 30.31
C LYS A 213 -14.56 -4.87 30.11
N THR A 214 -13.30 -5.16 29.80
CA THR A 214 -12.27 -4.14 29.56
C THR A 214 -12.58 -3.28 28.33
N LEU A 215 -13.08 -3.88 27.24
CA LEU A 215 -13.35 -3.16 25.99
C LEU A 215 -14.60 -2.27 26.04
N LEU A 216 -15.60 -2.62 26.85
CA LEU A 216 -16.81 -1.82 27.07
C LEU A 216 -16.53 -0.58 27.94
N GLU A 217 -15.53 -0.64 28.82
CA GLU A 217 -15.06 0.51 29.62
C GLU A 217 -14.28 1.53 28.75
N TRP A 218 -13.80 1.10 27.58
CA TRP A 218 -12.98 1.91 26.67
C TRP A 218 -13.79 2.65 25.58
N SER A 219 -15.05 2.31 25.33
CA SER A 219 -15.76 2.80 24.13
C SER A 219 -16.56 4.09 24.34
N ASP A 220 -15.99 5.21 23.91
CA ASP A 220 -16.75 6.37 23.39
C ASP A 220 -16.84 6.33 21.84
N GLU A 221 -17.86 7.01 21.32
CA GLU A 221 -18.56 7.01 20.01
C GLU A 221 -17.80 7.01 18.65
N LYS A 222 -16.62 6.40 18.47
CA LYS A 222 -15.90 6.44 17.17
C LYS A 222 -15.66 5.12 16.43
N LYS A 223 -16.47 4.09 16.66
CA LYS A 223 -16.30 2.78 15.99
C LYS A 223 -17.24 2.62 14.80
N LYS A 224 -16.81 2.96 13.58
CA LYS A 224 -17.71 2.82 12.42
C LYS A 224 -17.61 1.52 11.64
N ASN A 225 -16.47 0.79 11.64
CA ASN A 225 -16.30 -0.27 10.62
C ASN A 225 -15.74 -1.64 11.07
N THR A 226 -15.30 -1.82 12.32
CA THR A 226 -14.77 -3.11 12.82
C THR A 226 -15.73 -3.79 13.79
N PRO A 227 -16.15 -5.05 13.54
CA PRO A 227 -17.02 -5.79 14.46
C PRO A 227 -16.40 -5.95 15.86
N LEU A 228 -17.20 -5.72 16.90
CA LEU A 228 -16.76 -5.79 18.30
C LEU A 228 -16.16 -7.15 18.67
N SER A 229 -16.76 -8.25 18.18
CA SER A 229 -16.27 -9.62 18.37
C SER A 229 -14.84 -9.81 17.86
N LEU A 230 -14.46 -9.21 16.73
CA LEU A 230 -13.09 -9.25 16.22
C LEU A 230 -12.14 -8.44 17.11
N MET A 231 -12.55 -7.25 17.56
CA MET A 231 -11.74 -6.45 18.51
C MET A 231 -11.44 -7.24 19.79
N LEU A 232 -12.42 -8.01 20.29
CA LEU A 232 -12.30 -8.80 21.50
C LEU A 232 -11.31 -9.96 21.36
N VAL A 233 -11.34 -10.65 20.22
CA VAL A 233 -10.40 -11.74 19.90
C VAL A 233 -8.97 -11.20 19.82
N TRP A 234 -8.75 -10.08 19.11
CA TRP A 234 -7.42 -9.49 19.02
C TRP A 234 -6.94 -8.91 20.35
N GLU A 235 -7.81 -8.28 21.14
CA GLU A 235 -7.41 -7.83 22.48
C GLU A 235 -6.95 -8.99 23.35
N ALA A 236 -7.67 -10.11 23.30
CA ALA A 236 -7.28 -11.29 24.05
C ALA A 236 -5.87 -11.72 23.65
N ASN A 237 -5.53 -11.71 22.35
CA ASN A 237 -4.22 -12.12 21.84
C ASN A 237 -3.09 -11.12 22.13
N ILE A 238 -3.30 -9.82 21.86
CA ILE A 238 -2.27 -8.77 22.00
C ILE A 238 -1.73 -8.68 23.43
N LYS A 239 -2.58 -8.87 24.45
CA LYS A 239 -2.17 -8.82 25.87
C LYS A 239 -1.12 -9.86 26.27
N ASN A 240 -0.94 -10.91 25.48
CA ASN A 240 0.00 -11.99 25.77
C ASN A 240 1.29 -11.93 24.96
N LEU A 241 1.45 -10.92 24.11
CA LEU A 241 2.65 -10.77 23.30
C LEU A 241 3.86 -10.39 24.16
N SER A 242 5.04 -10.89 23.76
CA SER A 242 6.30 -10.35 24.27
C SER A 242 6.47 -8.89 23.84
N SER A 243 7.35 -8.15 24.51
CA SER A 243 7.69 -6.76 24.12
C SER A 243 8.12 -6.70 22.65
N ASP A 244 8.99 -7.61 22.23
CA ASP A 244 9.52 -7.70 20.87
C ASP A 244 8.41 -7.98 19.84
N SER A 245 7.51 -8.92 20.14
CA SER A 245 6.37 -9.23 19.26
C SER A 245 5.45 -8.02 19.13
N LEU A 246 5.20 -7.31 20.25
CA LEU A 246 4.33 -6.14 20.28
C LEU A 246 4.93 -4.97 19.49
N GLN A 247 6.23 -4.70 19.64
CA GLN A 247 6.94 -3.67 18.86
C GLN A 247 6.89 -3.99 17.36
N LEU A 248 7.18 -5.24 16.98
CA LEU A 248 7.10 -5.67 15.59
C LEU A 248 5.67 -5.50 15.04
N LEU A 249 4.65 -5.89 15.82
CA LEU A 249 3.25 -5.73 15.44
C LEU A 249 2.84 -4.27 15.24
N HIS A 250 3.27 -3.37 16.12
CA HIS A 250 2.97 -1.94 16.01
C HIS A 250 3.60 -1.33 14.75
N VAL A 251 4.84 -1.69 14.43
CA VAL A 251 5.53 -1.22 13.22
C VAL A 251 4.85 -1.79 11.97
N MET A 252 4.56 -3.08 11.93
CA MET A 252 3.82 -3.71 10.83
C MET A 252 2.45 -3.06 10.62
N GLY A 253 1.77 -2.69 11.71
CA GLY A 253 0.51 -1.97 11.67
C GLY A 253 0.56 -0.61 10.97
N LEU A 254 1.74 -0.04 10.72
CA LEU A 254 1.90 1.23 10.02
C LEU A 254 2.47 1.08 8.60
N LEU A 255 2.63 -0.17 8.13
CA LEU A 255 3.13 -0.50 6.79
C LEU A 255 2.02 -1.16 5.97
N ASP A 256 2.26 -1.48 4.69
CA ASP A 256 1.25 -2.21 3.90
C ASP A 256 0.88 -3.53 4.59
N PRO A 257 -0.42 -3.81 4.79
CA PRO A 257 -0.86 -5.03 5.46
C PRO A 257 -0.51 -6.31 4.67
N ASP A 258 -0.22 -6.17 3.39
CA ASP A 258 0.20 -7.24 2.50
C ASP A 258 1.72 -7.13 2.22
N ASN A 259 2.39 -8.28 2.07
CA ASN A 259 3.78 -8.38 1.59
C ASN A 259 4.86 -7.73 2.47
N PHE A 260 4.70 -7.68 3.79
CA PHE A 260 5.84 -7.37 4.67
C PHE A 260 6.91 -8.47 4.53
N THR A 261 8.16 -8.10 4.27
CA THR A 261 9.23 -9.07 4.01
C THR A 261 10.36 -8.97 5.03
N GLU A 262 11.01 -10.09 5.36
CA GLU A 262 12.07 -10.14 6.40
C GLU A 262 13.23 -9.17 6.12
N ASP A 263 13.54 -8.90 4.85
CA ASP A 263 14.56 -7.94 4.44
C ASP A 263 14.25 -6.48 4.86
N MET A 264 12.99 -6.16 5.21
CA MET A 264 12.62 -4.86 5.78
C MET A 264 13.18 -4.64 7.18
N VAL A 265 13.41 -5.71 7.92
CA VAL A 265 13.86 -5.66 9.33
C VAL A 265 15.12 -6.51 9.51
N SER A 266 16.01 -6.49 8.52
CA SER A 266 17.27 -7.20 8.61
C SER A 266 18.09 -6.71 9.82
N PRO A 267 18.88 -7.59 10.49
CA PRO A 267 19.73 -7.19 11.62
C PRO A 267 20.63 -5.98 11.30
N GLU A 268 21.08 -5.86 10.06
CA GLU A 268 21.89 -4.74 9.57
C GLU A 268 21.12 -3.40 9.59
N ILE A 269 19.86 -3.40 9.13
CA ILE A 269 18.99 -2.21 9.15
C ILE A 269 18.67 -1.83 10.59
N VAL A 270 18.25 -2.80 11.40
CA VAL A 270 17.89 -2.59 12.81
C VAL A 270 19.07 -2.03 13.59
N ALA A 271 20.26 -2.61 13.43
CA ALA A 271 21.48 -2.15 14.11
C ALA A 271 21.95 -0.79 13.61
N SER A 272 22.01 -0.57 12.29
CA SER A 272 22.53 0.68 11.72
C SER A 272 21.67 1.90 12.05
N GLN A 273 20.36 1.72 12.17
CA GLN A 273 19.42 2.79 12.51
C GLN A 273 19.07 2.83 14.01
N SER A 274 19.62 1.92 14.83
CA SER A 274 19.29 1.77 16.25
C SER A 274 17.78 1.66 16.50
N LEU A 275 17.09 0.85 15.69
CA LEU A 275 15.63 0.73 15.75
C LEU A 275 15.18 -0.02 17.02
N PRO A 276 14.02 0.33 17.61
CA PRO A 276 13.41 -0.38 18.72
C PRO A 276 12.72 -1.67 18.23
N LEU A 277 13.50 -2.53 17.57
CA LEU A 277 13.09 -3.83 17.03
C LEU A 277 14.11 -4.90 17.42
N PRO A 278 13.76 -6.19 17.30
CA PRO A 278 14.69 -7.28 17.56
C PRO A 278 15.98 -7.15 16.74
N ALA A 279 17.12 -7.03 17.43
CA ALA A 279 18.40 -6.68 16.81
C ALA A 279 19.12 -7.85 16.13
N ASP A 280 18.69 -9.09 16.39
CA ASP A 280 19.27 -10.30 15.84
C ASP A 280 18.21 -11.23 15.25
N GLU A 281 18.64 -12.11 14.34
CA GLU A 281 17.75 -13.03 13.63
C GLU A 281 16.96 -13.92 14.60
N THR A 282 17.57 -14.38 15.69
CA THR A 282 16.89 -15.28 16.62
C THR A 282 15.75 -14.56 17.34
N SER A 283 16.00 -13.36 17.85
CA SER A 283 14.98 -12.53 18.51
C SER A 283 13.86 -12.13 17.54
N TYR A 284 14.19 -11.79 16.28
CA TYR A 284 13.19 -11.52 15.24
C TYR A 284 12.30 -12.75 14.97
N LEU A 285 12.89 -13.94 14.85
CA LEU A 285 12.13 -15.16 14.62
C LEU A 285 11.24 -15.53 15.80
N TYR A 286 11.68 -15.28 17.04
CA TYR A 286 10.83 -15.45 18.21
C TYR A 286 9.66 -14.45 18.22
N ALA A 287 9.91 -13.18 17.86
CA ALA A 287 8.86 -12.18 17.74
C ALA A 287 7.82 -12.57 16.67
N LEU A 288 8.28 -12.95 15.48
CA LEU A 288 7.42 -13.37 14.38
C LEU A 288 6.65 -14.67 14.69
N ALA A 289 7.30 -15.62 15.37
CA ALA A 289 6.65 -16.84 15.84
C ALA A 289 5.53 -16.53 16.85
N GLY A 290 5.76 -15.58 17.77
CA GLY A 290 4.73 -15.09 18.69
C GLY A 290 3.53 -14.51 17.96
N LEU A 291 3.75 -13.68 16.93
CA LEU A 291 2.66 -13.11 16.12
C LEU A 291 1.89 -14.19 15.33
N SER A 292 2.60 -15.19 14.82
CA SER A 292 2.03 -16.30 14.06
C SER A 292 1.22 -17.25 14.94
N GLU A 293 1.71 -17.56 16.15
CA GLU A 293 1.03 -18.40 17.15
C GLU A 293 -0.36 -17.86 17.47
N TYR A 294 -0.50 -16.54 17.60
CA TYR A 294 -1.77 -15.88 17.85
C TYR A 294 -2.57 -15.52 16.58
N SER A 295 -2.14 -16.02 15.41
CA SER A 295 -2.77 -15.78 14.11
C SER A 295 -2.97 -14.29 13.78
N LEU A 296 -2.09 -13.42 14.31
CA LEU A 296 -2.10 -11.98 14.04
C LEU A 296 -1.49 -11.68 12.66
N VAL A 297 -0.56 -12.51 12.23
CA VAL A 297 0.07 -12.48 10.91
C VAL A 297 -0.03 -13.86 10.25
N ARG A 298 0.10 -13.91 8.92
CA ARG A 298 0.10 -15.11 8.09
C ARG A 298 1.20 -15.02 7.05
N GLY A 299 1.56 -16.15 6.46
CA GLY A 299 2.53 -16.23 5.38
C GLY A 299 3.87 -16.79 5.85
N ASP A 300 4.90 -16.58 5.05
CA ASP A 300 6.27 -17.00 5.32
C ASP A 300 7.22 -15.79 5.34
N ARG A 301 8.52 -16.03 5.55
CA ARG A 301 9.54 -14.97 5.62
C ARG A 301 9.59 -14.06 4.38
N SER A 302 9.12 -14.55 3.23
CA SER A 302 9.14 -13.81 1.95
C SER A 302 7.88 -12.98 1.70
N SER A 303 6.80 -13.24 2.42
CA SER A 303 5.55 -12.51 2.31
C SER A 303 4.70 -12.71 3.57
N ILE A 304 4.87 -11.81 4.53
CA ILE A 304 4.09 -11.76 5.77
C ILE A 304 2.92 -10.80 5.55
N CYS A 305 1.71 -11.27 5.82
CA CYS A 305 0.49 -10.51 5.70
C CYS A 305 -0.16 -10.38 7.07
N MET A 306 -0.68 -9.20 7.39
CA MET A 306 -1.58 -8.99 8.53
C MET A 306 -2.99 -8.70 8.03
N HIS A 307 -3.99 -9.04 8.84
CA HIS A 307 -5.36 -8.73 8.45
C HIS A 307 -5.63 -7.23 8.60
N ARG A 308 -6.20 -6.57 7.58
CA ARG A 308 -6.42 -5.10 7.58
C ARG A 308 -7.24 -4.59 8.77
N LEU A 309 -8.31 -5.30 9.14
CA LEU A 309 -9.07 -4.93 10.35
C LEU A 309 -8.25 -5.03 11.66
N LEU A 310 -7.21 -5.86 11.70
CA LEU A 310 -6.29 -5.90 12.84
C LEU A 310 -5.40 -4.64 12.84
N GLN A 311 -5.00 -4.17 11.66
CA GLN A 311 -4.26 -2.92 11.48
C GLN A 311 -5.03 -1.72 12.07
N ASP A 312 -6.31 -1.57 11.68
CA ASP A 312 -7.22 -0.56 12.23
C ASP A 312 -7.22 -0.57 13.78
N VAL A 313 -7.32 -1.77 14.36
CA VAL A 313 -7.40 -1.96 15.82
C VAL A 313 -6.07 -1.67 16.52
N ILE A 314 -4.94 -2.00 15.89
CA ILE A 314 -3.61 -1.71 16.45
C ILE A 314 -3.37 -0.21 16.49
N ILE A 315 -3.66 0.50 15.40
CA ILE A 315 -3.47 1.96 15.30
C ILE A 315 -4.34 2.69 16.31
N GLU A 316 -5.63 2.33 16.42
CA GLU A 316 -6.53 2.92 17.41
C GLU A 316 -6.11 2.70 18.87
N ARG A 317 -5.31 1.66 19.13
CA ARG A 317 -4.86 1.28 20.49
C ARG A 317 -3.56 1.91 20.92
N MET A 318 -2.70 2.27 19.98
CA MET A 318 -1.42 2.87 20.32
C MET A 318 -1.65 4.19 21.05
N SER A 319 -0.92 4.41 22.15
CA SER A 319 -0.87 5.75 22.74
C SER A 319 -0.22 6.70 21.74
N PRO A 320 -0.45 8.03 21.83
CA PRO A 320 0.20 8.99 20.95
C PRO A 320 1.73 8.84 20.93
N GLU A 321 2.34 8.49 22.06
CA GLU A 321 3.78 8.25 22.18
C GLU A 321 4.21 6.97 21.44
N THR A 322 3.52 5.85 21.66
CA THR A 322 3.83 4.57 20.99
C THR A 322 3.59 4.64 19.49
N LEU A 323 2.52 5.31 19.06
CA LEU A 323 2.21 5.55 17.65
C LEU A 323 3.35 6.31 16.98
N ARG A 324 3.84 7.38 17.63
CA ARG A 324 4.93 8.20 17.13
C ARG A 324 6.26 7.43 17.03
N GLU A 325 6.60 6.63 18.04
CA GLU A 325 7.81 5.80 18.02
C GLU A 325 7.77 4.75 16.91
N SER A 326 6.64 4.03 16.82
CA SER A 326 6.42 2.99 15.81
C SER A 326 6.39 3.57 14.40
N PHE A 327 5.81 4.76 14.23
CA PHE A 327 5.80 5.49 12.96
C PHE A 327 7.20 5.88 12.51
N ASN A 328 8.01 6.45 13.40
CA ASN A 328 9.41 6.79 13.08
C ASN A 328 10.18 5.55 12.63
N THR A 329 9.95 4.42 13.30
CA THR A 329 10.58 3.14 12.95
C THR A 329 10.11 2.62 11.59
N ALA A 330 8.82 2.66 11.30
CA ALA A 330 8.24 2.28 10.01
C ALA A 330 8.80 3.13 8.85
N VAL A 331 8.94 4.43 9.05
CA VAL A 331 9.55 5.35 8.08
C VAL A 331 11.04 5.05 7.90
N GLN A 332 11.79 4.82 8.97
CA GLN A 332 13.22 4.50 8.90
C GLN A 332 13.47 3.18 8.17
N ILE A 333 12.66 2.15 8.43
CA ILE A 333 12.69 0.88 7.69
C ILE A 333 12.43 1.13 6.22
N SER A 334 11.34 1.85 5.92
CA SER A 334 10.95 2.13 4.54
C SER A 334 12.07 2.88 3.79
N LEU A 335 12.67 3.89 4.41
CA LEU A 335 13.82 4.63 3.84
C LEU A 335 15.09 3.78 3.72
N ALA A 336 15.27 2.77 4.57
CA ALA A 336 16.43 1.89 4.53
C ALA A 336 16.33 0.89 3.36
N VAL A 337 15.14 0.30 3.12
CA VAL A 337 14.93 -0.67 2.05
C VAL A 337 14.58 -0.06 0.70
N PHE A 338 14.03 1.16 0.69
CA PHE A 338 13.70 1.82 -0.57
C PHE A 338 15.00 2.03 -1.37
N PRO A 339 15.04 1.63 -2.65
CA PRO A 339 16.23 1.81 -3.48
C PRO A 339 16.70 3.26 -3.44
N LYS A 340 17.89 3.46 -2.89
CA LYS A 340 18.56 4.75 -2.93
C LYS A 340 19.24 4.85 -4.29
N GLN A 341 19.09 6.00 -4.93
CA GLN A 341 19.93 6.33 -6.07
C GLN A 341 21.36 6.36 -5.53
N SER A 342 22.16 5.34 -5.85
CA SER A 342 23.55 5.30 -5.42
C SER A 342 24.31 6.45 -6.07
N ASP A 343 25.41 6.86 -5.44
CA ASP A 343 26.38 7.81 -6.02
C ASP A 343 26.99 7.31 -7.36
N GLU A 344 26.62 6.10 -7.81
CA GLU A 344 27.07 5.46 -9.06
C GLU A 344 26.16 5.76 -10.28
N GLY A 345 25.19 6.65 -10.15
CA GLY A 345 24.49 7.23 -11.31
C GLY A 345 23.47 6.32 -12.02
N LEU A 346 22.98 5.27 -11.35
CA LEU A 346 21.93 4.41 -11.91
C LEU A 346 20.56 5.11 -11.90
N LEU A 347 19.82 4.96 -13.01
CA LEU A 347 18.45 5.43 -13.15
C LEU A 347 17.54 4.69 -12.17
N MET A 348 16.62 5.41 -11.52
CA MET A 348 15.60 4.81 -10.64
C MET A 348 14.71 3.80 -11.38
N SER A 349 14.59 3.91 -12.71
CA SER A 349 13.92 2.92 -13.56
C SER A 349 14.56 1.53 -13.50
N SER A 350 15.88 1.45 -13.28
CA SER A 350 16.61 0.17 -13.13
C SER A 350 16.27 -0.55 -11.83
N PHE A 351 15.76 0.17 -10.83
CA PHE A 351 15.27 -0.38 -9.58
C PHE A 351 13.73 -0.48 -9.54
N TRP A 352 13.05 -0.29 -10.67
CA TRP A 352 11.59 -0.16 -10.71
C TRP A 352 10.84 -1.30 -10.02
N LEU A 353 11.21 -2.56 -10.24
CA LEU A 353 10.57 -3.69 -9.55
C LEU A 353 10.81 -3.65 -8.02
N GLN A 354 11.97 -3.17 -7.58
CA GLN A 354 12.31 -3.05 -6.17
C GLN A 354 11.61 -1.82 -5.54
N CYS A 355 11.51 -0.70 -6.26
CA CYS A 355 10.67 0.43 -5.87
C CYS A 355 9.20 0.00 -5.77
N GLN A 356 8.69 -0.77 -6.74
CA GLN A 356 7.33 -1.29 -6.74
C GLN A 356 7.07 -2.23 -5.56
N LYS A 357 8.07 -3.03 -5.16
CA LYS A 357 7.99 -3.91 -3.98
C LYS A 357 7.72 -3.13 -2.68
N TYR A 358 8.43 -2.01 -2.45
CA TYR A 358 8.31 -1.29 -1.17
C TYR A 358 7.42 -0.04 -1.20
N ARG A 359 7.02 0.42 -2.40
CA ARG A 359 6.20 1.62 -2.57
C ARG A 359 4.89 1.54 -1.82
N SER A 360 4.24 0.37 -1.79
CA SER A 360 2.99 0.18 -1.06
C SER A 360 3.16 0.36 0.44
N HIS A 361 4.32 0.00 1.03
CA HIS A 361 4.59 0.24 2.44
C HIS A 361 4.81 1.73 2.75
N VAL A 362 5.55 2.44 1.88
CA VAL A 362 5.72 3.90 1.98
C VAL A 362 4.35 4.59 1.90
N GLU A 363 3.53 4.21 0.92
CA GLU A 363 2.18 4.77 0.75
C GLU A 363 1.24 4.38 1.89
N SER A 364 1.26 3.14 2.41
CA SER A 364 0.40 2.72 3.52
C SER A 364 0.69 3.49 4.81
N SER A 365 1.97 3.72 5.11
CA SER A 365 2.38 4.60 6.22
C SER A 365 1.86 6.05 6.04
N MET A 366 1.65 6.48 4.79
CA MET A 366 1.10 7.78 4.43
C MET A 366 -0.44 7.77 4.27
N TYR A 367 -1.07 6.65 3.93
CA TYR A 367 -2.48 6.48 3.53
C TYR A 367 -3.39 6.11 4.70
N GLU A 368 -2.90 5.39 5.71
CA GLU A 368 -3.55 5.25 7.05
C GLU A 368 -3.78 6.62 7.72
N SER A 369 -3.20 7.70 7.17
CA SER A 369 -3.47 9.09 7.53
C SER A 369 -4.74 9.67 6.87
N GLY A 370 -5.32 9.03 5.85
CA GLY A 370 -6.68 9.29 5.33
C GLY A 370 -7.01 10.71 4.85
N ASP A 371 -6.02 11.59 4.67
CA ASP A 371 -6.19 12.94 4.14
C ASP A 371 -4.78 13.40 3.71
N TYR A 372 -4.58 13.85 2.47
CA TYR A 372 -3.30 14.49 2.09
C TYR A 372 -3.00 15.71 2.98
N ILE A 373 -4.04 16.29 3.60
CA ILE A 373 -4.00 17.29 4.67
C ILE A 373 -3.39 16.73 5.96
N ARG A 374 -3.65 15.46 6.31
CA ARG A 374 -3.17 14.82 7.53
C ARG A 374 -1.74 14.31 7.41
N ALA A 375 -1.32 13.84 6.22
CA ALA A 375 0.09 13.57 5.92
C ALA A 375 0.92 14.86 5.97
N ASN A 376 0.35 15.97 5.49
CA ASN A 376 0.89 17.31 5.67
C ASN A 376 0.97 17.70 7.16
N ASP A 377 -0.08 17.50 7.95
CA ASP A 377 -0.11 17.79 9.39
C ASP A 377 0.84 16.90 10.22
N LEU A 378 1.01 15.62 9.84
CA LEU A 378 1.93 14.67 10.47
C LEU A 378 3.39 15.00 10.15
N ALA A 379 3.68 15.39 8.90
CA ALA A 379 5.00 15.88 8.53
C ALA A 379 5.30 17.25 9.19
N HIS A 380 4.29 18.13 9.34
CA HIS A 380 4.41 19.34 10.16
C HIS A 380 4.64 19.02 11.65
N THR A 381 3.99 18.00 12.19
CA THR A 381 4.22 17.51 13.56
C THR A 381 5.65 16.97 13.69
N GLY A 382 6.11 16.18 12.71
CA GLY A 382 7.50 15.73 12.60
C GLY A 382 8.49 16.89 12.58
N LEU A 383 8.20 17.96 11.83
CA LEU A 383 9.02 19.18 11.81
C LEU A 383 9.01 19.92 13.15
N GLU A 384 7.87 20.04 13.81
CA GLU A 384 7.74 20.69 15.12
C GLU A 384 8.59 19.98 16.18
N ILE A 385 8.59 18.65 16.14
CA ILE A 385 9.44 17.80 16.97
C ILE A 385 10.93 18.02 16.65
N LEU A 386 11.28 17.98 15.37
CA LEU A 386 12.67 18.09 14.92
C LEU A 386 13.24 19.50 15.14
N LYS A 387 12.40 20.55 15.25
CA LYS A 387 12.82 21.92 15.66
C LYS A 387 13.43 21.96 17.06
N HIS A 388 13.10 20.99 17.92
CA HIS A 388 13.59 20.93 19.30
C HIS A 388 14.84 20.03 19.48
N VAL A 389 15.36 19.42 18.42
CA VAL A 389 16.52 18.50 18.44
C VAL A 389 17.65 19.04 17.54
N LYS A 390 18.89 19.16 18.04
CA LYS A 390 19.97 19.94 17.37
C LYS A 390 20.82 19.17 16.33
N CYS A 391 21.28 19.95 15.33
CA CYS A 391 22.30 19.78 14.29
C CYS A 391 22.17 18.64 13.27
N GLU A 392 22.15 17.35 13.64
CA GLU A 392 22.06 16.25 12.66
C GLU A 392 20.70 16.17 11.94
N THR A 393 19.74 16.94 12.44
CA THR A 393 18.34 16.97 12.03
C THR A 393 18.04 17.81 10.78
N ARG A 394 18.91 18.73 10.35
CA ARG A 394 18.59 19.64 9.22
C ARG A 394 18.37 18.91 7.90
N ARG A 395 19.14 17.84 7.65
CA ARG A 395 18.95 16.99 6.47
C ARG A 395 17.58 16.31 6.50
N LEU A 396 17.20 15.75 7.64
CA LEU A 396 15.87 15.14 7.82
C LEU A 396 14.76 16.17 7.70
N GLN A 397 14.91 17.36 8.29
CA GLN A 397 13.94 18.45 8.15
C GLN A 397 13.76 18.85 6.67
N ALA A 398 14.84 18.94 5.90
CA ALA A 398 14.76 19.25 4.47
C ALA A 398 14.08 18.13 3.66
N ASP A 399 14.31 16.87 4.00
CA ASP A 399 13.66 15.72 3.35
C ASP A 399 12.15 15.67 3.67
N LEU A 400 11.77 15.96 4.92
CA LEU A 400 10.36 16.11 5.32
C LEU A 400 9.69 17.27 4.57
N TRP A 401 10.31 18.45 4.52
CA TRP A 401 9.78 19.58 3.77
C TRP A 401 9.67 19.30 2.26
N THR A 402 10.61 18.54 1.69
CA THR A 402 10.53 18.09 0.29
C THR A 402 9.32 17.19 0.06
N THR A 403 9.05 16.28 1.00
CA THR A 403 7.92 15.36 0.96
C THR A 403 6.59 16.10 1.10
N ILE A 404 6.49 17.05 2.03
CA ILE A 404 5.35 17.95 2.21
C ILE A 404 5.05 18.69 0.90
N GLY A 405 6.08 19.35 0.35
CA GLY A 405 5.94 20.14 -0.86
C GLY A 405 5.53 19.32 -2.08
N GLY A 406 6.06 18.11 -2.22
CA GLY A 406 5.65 17.17 -3.27
C GLY A 406 4.19 16.73 -3.15
N ALA A 407 3.73 16.45 -1.93
CA ALA A 407 2.32 16.12 -1.68
C ALA A 407 1.38 17.29 -2.00
N GLN A 408 1.77 18.51 -1.62
CA GLN A 408 1.02 19.74 -1.92
C GLN A 408 0.94 20.03 -3.42
N LEU A 409 2.03 19.78 -4.18
CA LEU A 409 2.02 19.87 -5.65
C LEU A 409 0.99 18.93 -6.28
N LEU A 410 0.96 17.67 -5.84
CA LEU A 410 0.00 16.67 -6.33
C LEU A 410 -1.44 17.01 -5.93
N ALA A 411 -1.62 17.64 -4.77
CA ALA A 411 -2.91 18.16 -4.30
C ALA A 411 -3.31 19.50 -4.95
N THR A 412 -2.55 20.00 -5.94
CA THR A 412 -2.78 21.28 -6.64
C THR A 412 -2.69 22.54 -5.75
N ASN A 413 -2.12 22.42 -4.56
CA ASN A 413 -1.86 23.53 -3.62
C ASN A 413 -0.49 24.17 -3.92
N SER A 414 -0.36 24.80 -5.09
CA SER A 414 0.93 25.25 -5.62
C SER A 414 1.65 26.28 -4.73
N LYS A 415 0.90 27.09 -3.97
CA LYS A 415 1.47 28.12 -3.10
C LYS A 415 2.10 27.52 -1.85
N GLU A 416 1.37 26.66 -1.16
CA GLU A 416 1.84 25.92 0.01
C GLU A 416 3.04 25.04 -0.37
N ALA A 417 2.98 24.42 -1.55
CA ALA A 417 4.08 23.63 -2.09
C ALA A 417 5.34 24.47 -2.32
N TYR A 418 5.20 25.67 -2.87
CA TYR A 418 6.31 26.59 -3.07
C TYR A 418 6.97 26.95 -1.73
N ASP A 419 6.18 27.33 -0.73
CA ASP A 419 6.69 27.71 0.59
C ASP A 419 7.44 26.54 1.27
N SER A 420 6.87 25.33 1.20
CA SER A 420 7.46 24.13 1.79
C SER A 420 8.76 23.70 1.09
N LEU A 421 8.79 23.73 -0.25
CA LEU A 421 9.99 23.38 -1.03
C LEU A 421 11.09 24.42 -0.90
N LYS A 422 10.71 25.69 -0.65
CA LYS A 422 11.66 26.75 -0.36
C LYS A 422 12.35 26.51 0.98
N GLU A 423 11.61 26.15 2.02
CA GLU A 423 12.23 25.79 3.30
C GLU A 423 13.12 24.54 3.20
N ALA A 424 12.73 23.55 2.39
CA ALA A 424 13.60 22.41 2.12
C ALA A 424 14.94 22.83 1.49
N LEU A 425 14.92 23.77 0.55
CA LEU A 425 16.11 24.31 -0.09
C LEU A 425 16.95 25.13 0.88
N ASP A 426 16.34 26.04 1.64
CA ASP A 426 17.05 26.92 2.59
C ASP A 426 17.76 26.11 3.68
N LEU A 427 17.14 25.02 4.17
CA LEU A 427 17.78 24.09 5.11
C LEU A 427 18.98 23.36 4.50
N ARG A 428 18.91 22.95 3.24
CA ARG A 428 20.04 22.31 2.53
C ARG A 428 21.17 23.30 2.28
N LEU A 429 20.86 24.54 1.89
CA LEU A 429 21.86 25.60 1.73
C LEU A 429 22.51 25.98 3.07
N GLY A 430 21.72 26.08 4.15
CA GLY A 430 22.28 26.29 5.48
C GLY A 430 23.15 25.12 5.97
N ALA A 431 22.90 23.89 5.49
CA ALA A 431 23.78 22.75 5.76
C ALA A 431 25.10 22.84 4.98
N VAL A 432 25.10 23.48 3.81
CA VAL A 432 26.33 23.82 3.07
C VAL A 432 27.13 24.89 3.81
N ASP A 433 26.47 25.95 4.28
CA ASP A 433 27.13 27.03 5.03
C ASP A 433 27.78 26.52 6.33
N ASP A 434 27.17 25.52 6.96
CA ASP A 434 27.69 24.86 8.15
C ASP A 434 28.74 23.76 7.85
N GLY A 435 29.06 23.51 6.58
CA GLY A 435 30.05 22.50 6.15
C GLY A 435 29.60 21.04 6.31
N LEU A 436 28.30 20.80 6.42
CA LEU A 436 27.68 19.47 6.58
C LEU A 436 27.31 18.84 5.23
N MET A 437 27.30 19.62 4.15
CA MET A 437 26.90 19.21 2.81
C MET A 437 27.75 19.94 1.78
N GLU A 438 28.19 19.24 0.74
CA GLU A 438 28.93 19.89 -0.35
C GLU A 438 27.99 20.78 -1.19
N PRO A 439 28.43 21.96 -1.66
CA PRO A 439 27.60 22.87 -2.46
C PRO A 439 27.07 22.26 -3.77
N ASP A 440 27.77 21.28 -4.31
CA ASP A 440 27.45 20.58 -5.56
C ASP A 440 26.65 19.27 -5.33
N HIS A 441 26.17 19.05 -4.10
CA HIS A 441 25.49 17.81 -3.74
C HIS A 441 24.19 17.60 -4.57
N PRO A 442 23.96 16.41 -5.16
CA PRO A 442 22.82 16.14 -6.05
C PRO A 442 21.44 16.52 -5.48
N GLN A 443 21.25 16.34 -4.17
CA GLN A 443 20.01 16.73 -3.47
C GLN A 443 19.73 18.24 -3.45
N ILE A 444 20.75 19.08 -3.55
CA ILE A 444 20.56 20.54 -3.71
C ILE A 444 19.99 20.82 -5.11
N ALA A 445 20.50 20.15 -6.14
CA ALA A 445 19.94 20.24 -7.48
C ALA A 445 18.49 19.72 -7.56
N ASN A 446 18.14 18.67 -6.79
CA ASN A 446 16.76 18.21 -6.63
C ASN A 446 15.86 19.27 -5.98
N SER A 447 16.32 19.93 -4.91
CA SER A 447 15.58 21.04 -4.28
C SER A 447 15.27 22.15 -5.28
N TYR A 448 16.28 22.60 -6.03
CA TYR A 448 16.11 23.63 -7.06
C TYR A 448 15.10 23.22 -8.12
N MET A 449 15.16 21.96 -8.57
CA MET A 449 14.25 21.43 -9.57
C MET A 449 12.80 21.35 -9.07
N SER A 450 12.58 20.86 -7.84
CA SER A 450 11.26 20.75 -7.23
C SER A 450 10.65 22.13 -6.94
N LEU A 451 11.43 23.06 -6.37
CA LEU A 451 10.98 24.44 -6.15
C LEU A 451 10.65 25.15 -7.47
N GLY A 452 11.45 24.91 -8.52
CA GLY A 452 11.17 25.43 -9.86
C GLY A 452 9.84 24.94 -10.42
N ALA A 453 9.48 23.66 -10.20
CA ALA A 453 8.17 23.14 -10.60
C ALA A 453 7.02 23.81 -9.83
N ALA A 454 7.18 24.05 -8.52
CA ALA A 454 6.19 24.81 -7.74
C ALA A 454 6.09 26.27 -8.15
N ALA A 455 7.22 26.91 -8.51
CA ALA A 455 7.27 28.26 -9.05
C ALA A 455 6.44 28.41 -10.35
N VAL A 456 6.48 27.39 -11.24
CA VAL A 456 5.57 27.35 -12.40
C VAL A 456 4.10 27.30 -11.96
N GLY A 457 3.76 26.47 -10.97
CA GLY A 457 2.40 26.33 -10.45
C GLY A 457 1.81 27.62 -9.85
N VAL A 458 2.65 28.45 -9.22
CA VAL A 458 2.24 29.77 -8.70
C VAL A 458 2.35 30.91 -9.73
N GLY A 459 2.85 30.63 -10.94
CA GLY A 459 2.99 31.60 -12.03
C GLY A 459 4.26 32.47 -11.98
N ASN A 460 5.23 32.14 -11.13
CA ASN A 460 6.53 32.82 -11.05
C ASN A 460 7.50 32.23 -12.09
N LEU A 461 7.27 32.53 -13.35
CA LEU A 461 7.94 31.84 -14.46
C LEU A 461 9.42 32.20 -14.61
N ASP A 462 9.81 33.45 -14.36
CA ASP A 462 11.21 33.87 -14.40
C ASP A 462 12.03 33.19 -13.29
N GLU A 463 11.47 33.11 -12.07
CA GLU A 463 12.08 32.40 -10.95
C GLU A 463 12.20 30.89 -11.23
N ALA A 464 11.17 30.27 -11.82
CA ALA A 464 11.21 28.86 -12.20
C ALA A 464 12.35 28.54 -13.18
N ILE A 465 12.60 29.45 -14.13
CA ILE A 465 13.71 29.36 -15.07
C ILE A 465 15.05 29.45 -14.34
N ASP A 466 15.22 30.45 -13.47
CA ASP A 466 16.46 30.66 -12.71
C ASP A 466 16.78 29.45 -11.80
N LEU A 467 15.77 28.92 -11.10
CA LEU A 467 15.90 27.73 -10.26
C LEU A 467 16.29 26.50 -11.08
N GLY A 468 15.67 26.30 -12.25
CA GLY A 468 16.04 25.22 -13.15
C GLY A 468 17.46 25.36 -13.70
N GLU A 469 17.92 26.58 -14.01
CA GLU A 469 19.29 26.84 -14.45
C GLU A 469 20.33 26.56 -13.36
N LYS A 470 20.05 26.89 -12.09
CA LYS A 470 20.90 26.50 -10.95
C LYS A 470 21.00 24.98 -10.79
N SER A 471 19.90 24.28 -11.01
CA SER A 471 19.89 22.81 -11.01
C SER A 471 20.79 22.24 -12.11
N ILE A 472 20.76 22.83 -13.32
CA ILE A 472 21.65 22.48 -14.43
C ILE A 472 23.10 22.76 -14.09
N GLU A 473 23.40 23.91 -13.50
CA GLU A 473 24.78 24.30 -13.12
C GLU A 473 25.42 23.26 -12.20
N ILE A 474 24.73 22.88 -11.12
CA ILE A 474 25.20 21.85 -10.18
C ILE A 474 25.43 20.51 -10.89
N ARG A 475 24.48 20.10 -11.75
CA ARG A 475 24.53 18.80 -12.43
C ARG A 475 25.54 18.73 -13.56
N SER A 476 25.86 19.87 -14.19
CA SER A 476 26.86 19.96 -15.26
C SER A 476 28.27 19.66 -14.73
N GLY A 477 28.52 19.87 -13.44
CA GLY A 477 29.77 19.46 -12.78
C GLY A 477 29.97 17.95 -12.65
N ARG A 478 28.89 17.15 -12.79
CA ARG A 478 28.87 15.69 -12.66
C ARG A 478 28.09 15.03 -13.80
N GLU A 479 28.27 15.52 -15.02
CA GLU A 479 27.47 15.14 -16.19
C GLU A 479 27.48 13.61 -16.44
N GLU A 480 28.61 12.93 -16.25
CA GLU A 480 28.71 11.47 -16.45
C GLU A 480 27.88 10.66 -15.43
N GLU A 481 27.77 11.14 -14.19
CA GLU A 481 27.02 10.49 -13.10
C GLU A 481 25.53 10.89 -13.10
N GLN A 482 25.20 12.06 -13.65
CA GLN A 482 23.86 12.65 -13.55
C GLN A 482 23.21 12.99 -14.88
N ILE A 483 23.66 12.39 -15.99
CA ILE A 483 23.24 12.76 -17.35
C ILE A 483 21.71 12.80 -17.54
N GLN A 484 20.99 11.90 -16.88
CA GLN A 484 19.53 11.80 -16.95
C GLN A 484 18.83 12.88 -16.11
N MET A 485 19.34 13.17 -14.92
CA MET A 485 18.83 14.26 -14.09
C MET A 485 19.16 15.63 -14.70
N LEU A 486 20.30 15.75 -15.37
CA LEU A 486 20.66 16.92 -16.16
C LEU A 486 19.65 17.10 -17.30
N ALA A 487 19.29 16.03 -18.03
CA ALA A 487 18.26 16.08 -19.06
C ALA A 487 16.90 16.54 -18.51
N MET A 488 16.48 16.06 -17.33
CA MET A 488 15.25 16.51 -16.66
C MET A 488 15.31 17.98 -16.23
N SER A 489 16.47 18.46 -15.78
CA SER A 489 16.66 19.87 -15.42
C SER A 489 16.49 20.77 -16.64
N HIS A 490 17.06 20.37 -17.78
CA HIS A 490 16.84 21.03 -19.06
C HIS A 490 15.37 21.00 -19.49
N HIS A 491 14.66 19.89 -19.25
CA HIS A 491 13.23 19.80 -19.54
C HIS A 491 12.40 20.80 -18.71
N ASN A 492 12.66 20.91 -17.41
CA ASN A 492 11.92 21.83 -16.54
C ASN A 492 12.16 23.30 -16.92
N VAL A 493 13.41 23.68 -17.27
CA VAL A 493 13.69 25.03 -17.80
C VAL A 493 12.95 25.26 -19.12
N ALA A 494 12.89 24.26 -19.99
CA ALA A 494 12.17 24.37 -21.24
C ALA A 494 10.66 24.57 -21.03
N LEU A 495 10.06 23.82 -20.10
CA LEU A 495 8.65 23.95 -19.74
C LEU A 495 8.35 25.32 -19.13
N ALA A 496 9.16 25.78 -18.18
CA ALA A 496 9.01 27.12 -17.59
C ALA A 496 9.16 28.23 -18.65
N SER A 497 10.14 28.09 -19.56
CA SER A 497 10.35 29.02 -20.68
C SER A 497 9.17 29.01 -21.66
N LEU A 498 8.57 27.84 -21.92
CA LEU A 498 7.39 27.72 -22.76
C LEU A 498 6.19 28.43 -22.14
N CYS A 499 5.94 28.20 -20.85
CA CYS A 499 4.90 28.91 -20.09
C CYS A 499 5.13 30.42 -20.09
N ALA A 500 6.40 30.87 -20.07
CA ALA A 500 6.78 32.29 -20.13
C ALA A 500 6.69 32.90 -21.53
N GLY A 501 6.35 32.11 -22.57
CA GLY A 501 6.33 32.57 -23.97
C GLY A 501 7.72 32.77 -24.58
N GLN A 502 8.79 32.31 -23.92
CA GLN A 502 10.17 32.40 -24.40
C GLN A 502 10.50 31.22 -25.32
N LEU A 503 9.89 31.20 -26.51
CA LEU A 503 9.91 30.05 -27.43
C LEU A 503 11.33 29.63 -27.83
N ASP A 504 12.22 30.59 -28.12
CA ASP A 504 13.62 30.29 -28.51
C ASP A 504 14.39 29.60 -27.38
N LYS A 505 14.16 30.04 -26.13
CA LYS A 505 14.76 29.45 -24.93
C LYS A 505 14.18 28.05 -24.69
N ALA A 506 12.86 27.91 -24.77
CA ALA A 506 12.18 26.62 -24.64
C ALA A 506 12.67 25.59 -25.66
N GLU A 507 12.86 26.00 -26.92
CA GLU A 507 13.38 25.13 -27.98
C GLU A 507 14.83 24.72 -27.70
N LYS A 508 15.70 25.68 -27.31
CA LYS A 508 17.10 25.41 -26.97
C LYS A 508 17.23 24.37 -25.85
N PHE A 509 16.53 24.59 -24.74
CA PHE A 509 16.59 23.69 -23.58
C PHE A 509 15.93 22.34 -23.87
N SER A 510 14.83 22.30 -24.64
CA SER A 510 14.20 21.05 -25.08
C SER A 510 15.13 20.22 -25.96
N LYS A 511 15.83 20.84 -26.92
CA LYS A 511 16.81 20.14 -27.77
C LYS A 511 17.94 19.54 -26.95
N ARG A 512 18.48 20.30 -25.98
CA ARG A 512 19.54 19.82 -25.11
C ARG A 512 19.07 18.68 -24.19
N SER A 513 17.86 18.78 -23.64
CA SER A 513 17.23 17.69 -22.88
C SER A 513 17.17 16.40 -23.70
N ILE A 514 16.67 16.47 -24.95
CA ILE A 514 16.58 15.32 -25.87
C ILE A 514 17.96 14.76 -26.22
N GLU A 515 18.95 15.62 -26.47
CA GLU A 515 20.33 15.21 -26.75
C GLU A 515 20.91 14.42 -25.58
N LEU A 516 20.82 14.95 -24.35
CA LEU A 516 21.30 14.31 -23.14
C LEU A 516 20.59 12.99 -22.86
N SER A 517 19.27 12.92 -23.04
CA SER A 517 18.50 11.67 -22.90
C SER A 517 18.92 10.58 -23.90
N ARG A 518 19.50 10.95 -25.04
CA ARG A 518 20.02 10.01 -26.05
C ARG A 518 21.46 9.57 -25.80
N THR A 519 22.19 10.30 -24.96
CA THR A 519 23.58 9.97 -24.61
C THR A 519 23.62 8.79 -23.63
N ARG A 520 24.35 7.74 -24.00
CA ARG A 520 24.47 6.49 -23.21
C ARG A 520 25.55 6.65 -22.14
N SER A 521 25.25 6.34 -20.89
CA SER A 521 26.26 6.34 -19.82
C SER A 521 27.27 5.19 -20.02
N PRO A 522 28.59 5.44 -19.98
CA PRO A 522 29.61 4.41 -20.15
C PRO A 522 29.73 3.42 -18.97
N SER A 523 29.08 3.68 -17.83
CA SER A 523 29.13 2.82 -16.64
C SER A 523 28.17 1.61 -16.65
N MET A 524 27.34 1.45 -17.69
CA MET A 524 26.33 0.38 -17.72
C MET A 524 26.92 -1.03 -17.95
N THR A 525 26.82 -1.89 -16.93
CA THR A 525 27.18 -3.32 -17.02
C THR A 525 26.23 -4.07 -17.96
N LYS A 526 26.65 -5.25 -18.44
CA LYS A 526 25.94 -6.03 -19.46
C LYS A 526 24.54 -6.51 -19.00
N GLU A 527 24.31 -6.60 -17.69
CA GLU A 527 23.00 -6.93 -17.09
C GLU A 527 22.05 -5.73 -17.05
N GLN A 528 22.56 -4.51 -17.08
CA GLN A 528 21.78 -3.27 -17.24
C GLN A 528 21.47 -2.97 -18.72
N ARG A 529 21.84 -3.87 -19.64
CA ARG A 529 21.60 -3.77 -21.10
C ARG A 529 20.35 -4.55 -21.56
N LEU A 530 19.72 -5.30 -20.67
CA LEU A 530 18.44 -6.01 -20.85
C LEU A 530 17.40 -5.34 -19.96
#